data_AF-A0A8T6S5J2-F1
#
_entry.id   AF-A0A8T6S5J2-F1
#
_cell.length_a   1.000
_cell.length_b   1.000
_cell.length_c   1.000
_cell.angle_alpha   90.00
_cell.angle_beta   90.00
_cell.angle_gamma   90.00
#
_symmetry.space_group_name_H-M   'P 1'
#
loop_
_entity.id
_entity.type
_entity.pdbx_description
1 polymer ?
#
loop_
_entity_poly.entity_id
_entity_poly.type
_entity_poly.pdbx_seq_one_letter_code
_entity_poly.pdbx_strand_id
1 'polypeptide(L)'
;HKFYLTGKWHSFQDGMRLESEKGSIKLLFHAKEVNIVTANMAEIEIYLDGNPIPEKYAGKDVQDGILKVREPSLYNVISSETASTHELELQVKNTGFEIFTFTFG
;
A
#
# COMPACT_ATOMS: atom_id res chain seq x y z
N HIS A 1 11.31 -0.04 10.69
CA HIS A 1 10.10 0.44 9.99
C HIS A 1 8.99 0.65 10.99
N LYS A 2 8.32 1.80 10.98
CA LYS A 2 7.10 2.06 11.76
C LYS A 2 5.95 2.15 10.77
N PHE A 3 4.79 1.58 11.10
CA PHE A 3 3.59 1.76 10.32
C PHE A 3 2.47 2.32 11.20
N TYR A 4 1.58 3.10 10.58
CA TYR A 4 0.46 3.75 11.25
C TYR A 4 -0.81 3.47 10.46
N LEU A 5 -1.89 3.19 11.18
CA LEU A 5 -3.18 2.86 10.59
C LEU A 5 -4.20 3.92 10.97
N THR A 6 -4.97 4.37 9.98
CA THR A 6 -6.15 5.20 10.17
C THR A 6 -7.38 4.40 9.73
N GLY A 7 -8.51 4.56 10.43
CA GLY A 7 -9.72 3.78 10.21
C GLY A 7 -9.89 2.64 11.21
N LYS A 8 -10.96 1.86 11.05
CA LYS A 8 -11.25 0.70 11.89
C LYS A 8 -10.69 -0.55 11.21
N TRP A 9 -9.70 -1.17 11.84
CA TRP A 9 -9.04 -2.37 11.33
C TRP A 9 -9.25 -3.55 12.28
N HIS A 10 -9.55 -4.71 11.72
CA HIS A 10 -9.55 -5.98 12.43
C HIS A 10 -8.23 -6.70 12.17
N SER A 11 -7.45 -6.93 13.23
CA SER A 11 -6.26 -7.76 13.17
C SER A 11 -6.63 -9.22 13.40
N PHE A 12 -6.14 -10.10 12.55
CA PHE A 12 -6.24 -11.56 12.69
C PHE A 12 -4.85 -12.18 12.56
N GLN A 13 -4.75 -13.51 12.65
CA GLN A 13 -3.47 -14.21 12.76
C GLN A 13 -2.51 -13.90 11.59
N ASP A 14 -3.04 -13.76 10.38
CA ASP A 14 -2.24 -13.67 9.15
C ASP A 14 -2.19 -12.25 8.55
N GLY A 15 -2.98 -11.30 9.06
CA GLY A 15 -3.08 -9.99 8.47
C GLY A 15 -4.10 -9.06 9.12
N MET A 16 -4.49 -8.05 8.36
CA MET A 16 -5.42 -7.01 8.80
C MET A 16 -6.48 -6.75 7.74
N ARG A 17 -7.74 -6.57 8.19
CA ARG A 17 -8.87 -6.24 7.34
C ARG A 17 -9.42 -4.86 7.70
N LEU A 18 -9.66 -4.02 6.70
CA LEU A 18 -10.34 -2.74 6.88
C LEU A 18 -11.83 -3.00 7.09
N GLU A 19 -12.39 -2.56 8.22
CA GLU A 19 -13.82 -2.67 8.52
C GLU A 19 -14.60 -1.39 8.21
N SER A 20 -13.95 -0.22 8.27
CA SER A 20 -14.58 1.06 7.92
C SER A 20 -14.62 1.30 6.40
N GLU A 21 -15.44 2.25 5.96
CA GLU A 21 -15.56 2.60 4.52
C GLU A 21 -14.28 3.23 3.94
N LYS A 22 -13.42 3.76 4.81
CA LYS A 22 -12.13 4.34 4.47
C LYS A 22 -11.11 3.95 5.52
N GLY A 23 -9.87 3.80 5.08
CA GLY A 23 -8.72 3.61 5.97
C GLY A 23 -7.43 3.96 5.25
N SER A 24 -6.37 4.20 6.01
CA SER A 24 -5.05 4.36 5.43
C SER A 24 -3.97 3.62 6.19
N ILE A 25 -2.90 3.28 5.48
CA ILE A 25 -1.70 2.65 6.01
C ILE A 25 -0.53 3.56 5.64
N LYS A 26 0.17 4.08 6.64
CA LYS A 26 1.42 4.82 6.45
C LYS A 26 2.62 3.94 6.82
N LEU A 27 3.68 4.01 6.04
CA LEU A 27 4.89 3.20 6.22
C LEU A 27 6.14 4.02 5.86
N LEU A 28 7.07 4.13 6.82
CA LEU A 28 8.42 4.63 6.55
C LEU A 28 9.31 3.48 6.06
N PHE A 29 9.84 3.59 4.84
CA PHE A 29 10.70 2.58 4.22
C PHE A 29 12.04 3.15 3.74
N HIS A 30 13.02 2.26 3.48
CA HIS A 30 14.26 2.56 2.78
C HIS A 30 14.54 1.38 1.83
N ALA A 31 14.18 1.52 0.56
CA ALA A 31 14.23 0.43 -0.43
C ALA A 31 14.20 1.00 -1.86
N LYS A 32 14.50 0.15 -2.85
CA LYS A 32 14.23 0.43 -4.27
C LYS A 32 12.82 0.01 -4.65
N GLU A 33 12.36 -1.08 -4.05
CA GLU A 33 11.03 -1.63 -4.31
C GLU A 33 10.25 -1.80 -3.02
N VAL A 34 8.95 -1.53 -3.10
CA VAL A 34 7.98 -1.86 -2.05
C VAL A 34 6.86 -2.64 -2.69
N ASN A 35 6.58 -3.82 -2.16
CA ASN A 35 5.45 -4.64 -2.58
C ASN A 35 4.50 -4.86 -1.41
N ILE A 36 3.23 -5.12 -1.72
CA ILE A 36 2.23 -5.56 -0.75
C ILE A 36 1.68 -6.93 -1.13
N VAL A 37 1.42 -7.76 -0.12
CA VAL A 37 0.61 -8.97 -0.29
C VAL A 37 -0.78 -8.65 0.26
N THR A 38 -1.79 -8.74 -0.59
CA THR A 38 -3.14 -8.27 -0.31
C THR A 38 -4.20 -9.17 -0.95
N ALA A 39 -5.41 -9.14 -0.40
CA ALA A 39 -6.60 -9.80 -0.93
C ALA A 39 -7.83 -8.88 -0.84
N ASN A 40 -8.91 -9.37 -1.45
CA ASN A 40 -10.18 -8.68 -1.67
C ASN A 40 -10.06 -7.47 -2.61
N MET A 41 -11.10 -7.25 -3.41
CA MET A 41 -11.10 -6.18 -4.39
C MET A 41 -11.07 -4.82 -3.70
N ALA A 42 -10.13 -3.97 -4.12
CA ALA A 42 -9.98 -2.62 -3.58
C ALA A 42 -9.36 -1.69 -4.62
N GLU A 43 -9.68 -0.41 -4.48
CA GLU A 43 -8.98 0.67 -5.16
C GLU A 43 -8.22 1.49 -4.12
N ILE A 44 -6.91 1.62 -4.33
CA ILE A 44 -5.99 2.22 -3.36
C ILE A 44 -5.31 3.40 -4.03
N GLU A 45 -5.47 4.59 -3.46
CA GLU A 45 -4.71 5.76 -3.87
C GLU A 45 -3.34 5.75 -3.18
N ILE A 46 -2.29 5.98 -3.96
CA ILE A 46 -0.90 5.87 -3.50
C ILE A 46 -0.30 7.26 -3.37
N TYR A 47 0.20 7.56 -2.18
CA TYR A 47 0.89 8.81 -1.87
C TYR A 47 2.32 8.51 -1.41
N LEU A 48 3.25 9.37 -1.83
CA LEU A 48 4.64 9.34 -1.44
C LEU A 48 5.02 10.72 -0.85
N ASP A 49 5.53 10.72 0.38
CA ASP A 49 5.87 11.93 1.14
C ASP A 49 4.71 12.96 1.20
N GLY A 50 3.49 12.45 1.38
CA GLY A 50 2.27 13.25 1.50
C GLY A 50 1.73 13.82 0.17
N ASN A 51 2.35 13.52 -0.97
CA ASN A 51 1.89 13.94 -2.29
C ASN A 51 1.46 12.72 -3.13
N PRO A 52 0.58 12.89 -4.14
CA PRO A 52 0.30 11.81 -5.08
C PRO A 52 1.60 11.23 -5.65
N ILE A 53 1.68 9.90 -5.76
CA ILE A 53 2.92 9.24 -6.19
C ILE A 53 3.37 9.75 -7.57
N PRO A 54 4.63 10.21 -7.71
CA PRO A 54 5.19 10.54 -9.02
C PRO A 54 5.42 9.28 -9.86
N GLU A 55 5.17 9.35 -11.17
CA GLU A 55 5.30 8.21 -12.10
C GLU A 55 6.68 7.53 -12.02
N LYS A 56 7.75 8.30 -11.83
CA LYS A 56 9.13 7.76 -11.69
C LYS A 56 9.36 6.85 -10.47
N TYR A 57 8.44 6.84 -9.51
CA TYR A 57 8.48 5.96 -8.33
C TYR A 57 7.39 4.90 -8.37
N ALA A 58 6.43 5.01 -9.29
CA ALA A 58 5.29 4.11 -9.37
C ALA A 58 5.75 2.70 -9.74
N GLY A 59 5.35 1.74 -8.91
CA GLY A 59 5.53 0.34 -9.24
C GLY A 59 4.69 -0.10 -10.44
N LYS A 60 5.04 -1.24 -11.04
CA LYS A 60 4.39 -1.74 -12.28
C LYS A 60 2.88 -1.97 -12.15
N ASP A 61 2.37 -2.13 -10.93
CA ASP A 61 0.95 -2.38 -10.66
C ASP A 61 0.17 -1.10 -10.31
N VAL A 62 0.85 0.05 -10.26
CA VAL A 62 0.25 1.37 -10.01
C VAL A 62 0.08 2.12 -11.33
N GLN A 63 -1.14 2.55 -11.62
CA GLN A 63 -1.48 3.33 -12.81
C GLN A 63 -2.22 4.59 -12.40
N ASP A 64 -1.78 5.75 -12.88
CA ASP A 64 -2.34 7.07 -12.51
C ASP A 64 -2.43 7.29 -10.99
N GLY A 65 -1.44 6.78 -10.25
CA GLY A 65 -1.39 6.85 -8.78
C GLY A 65 -2.37 5.93 -8.04
N ILE A 66 -3.01 5.00 -8.77
CA ILE A 66 -3.99 4.07 -8.24
C ILE A 66 -3.51 2.63 -8.40
N LEU A 67 -3.57 1.86 -7.31
CA LEU A 67 -3.44 0.41 -7.33
C LEU A 67 -4.83 -0.23 -7.29
N LYS A 68 -5.13 -1.10 -8.27
CA LYS A 68 -6.37 -1.88 -8.32
C LYS A 68 -6.11 -3.33 -7.94
N VAL A 69 -6.53 -3.71 -6.74
CA VAL A 69 -6.50 -5.10 -6.29
C VAL A 69 -7.66 -5.84 -6.91
N ARG A 70 -7.37 -6.88 -7.69
CA ARG A 70 -8.38 -7.69 -8.40
C ARG A 70 -8.45 -9.13 -7.89
N GLU A 71 -7.34 -9.63 -7.36
CA GLU A 71 -7.20 -10.98 -6.85
C GLU A 71 -6.17 -11.02 -5.72
N PRO A 72 -6.18 -12.06 -4.86
CA PRO A 72 -5.13 -12.24 -3.87
C PRO A 72 -3.76 -12.43 -4.55
N SER A 73 -2.84 -11.48 -4.37
CA SER A 73 -1.53 -11.52 -5.03
C SER A 73 -0.52 -10.59 -4.36
N LEU A 74 0.71 -10.62 -4.88
CA LEU A 74 1.76 -9.65 -4.60
C LEU A 74 1.68 -8.52 -5.65
N TYR A 75 1.56 -7.29 -5.18
CA TYR A 75 1.48 -6.09 -6.01
C TYR A 75 2.67 -5.17 -5.73
N ASN A 76 3.32 -4.70 -6.78
CA ASN A 76 4.44 -3.77 -6.73
C ASN A 76 3.94 -2.33 -6.70
N VAL A 77 4.19 -1.64 -5.58
CA VAL A 77 3.69 -0.28 -5.30
C VAL A 77 4.74 0.77 -5.62
N ILE A 78 5.99 0.50 -5.24
CA ILE A 78 7.14 1.38 -5.49
C ILE A 78 8.16 0.63 -6.35
N SER A 79 8.72 1.32 -7.34
CA SER A 79 9.90 0.89 -8.09
C SER A 79 10.76 2.11 -8.42
N SER A 80 12.01 2.11 -7.97
CA SER A 80 12.99 3.17 -8.22
C SER A 80 14.36 2.61 -8.56
N GLU A 81 15.17 3.40 -9.28
CA GLU A 81 16.53 3.00 -9.67
C GLU A 81 17.47 2.81 -8.46
N THR A 82 17.30 3.66 -7.45
CA THR A 82 18.15 3.71 -6.25
C THR A 82 17.32 3.60 -4.98
N ALA A 83 17.90 2.97 -3.96
CA ALA A 83 17.27 2.88 -2.65
C ALA A 83 17.19 4.27 -2.03
N SER A 84 16.03 4.62 -1.48
CA SER A 84 15.78 5.92 -0.87
C SER A 84 14.77 5.80 0.25
N THR A 85 14.80 6.77 1.17
CA THR A 85 13.88 6.82 2.32
C THR A 85 12.68 7.71 2.00
N HIS A 86 11.48 7.15 2.15
CA HIS A 86 10.23 7.85 1.92
C HIS A 86 9.14 7.38 2.90
N GLU A 87 8.11 8.21 3.09
CA GLU A 87 6.84 7.80 3.70
C GLU A 87 5.86 7.41 2.59
N LEU A 88 5.49 6.13 2.54
CA LEU A 88 4.41 5.60 1.71
C LEU A 88 3.09 5.71 2.47
N GLU A 89 2.05 6.24 1.83
CA GLU A 89 0.67 6.16 2.31
C GLU A 89 -0.23 5.46 1.29
N LEU A 90 -0.92 4.42 1.76
CA LEU A 90 -1.95 3.71 1.03
C LEU A 90 -3.32 4.18 1.53
N GLN A 91 -4.10 4.89 0.72
CA GLN A 91 -5.47 5.26 1.06
C GLN A 91 -6.46 4.30 0.41
N VAL A 92 -7.14 3.52 1.22
CA VAL A 92 -8.05 2.47 0.78
C VAL A 92 -9.48 2.98 0.81
N LYS A 93 -10.19 2.79 -0.30
CA LYS A 93 -11.64 3.03 -0.39
C LYS A 93 -12.40 1.71 -0.26
N ASN A 94 -13.55 1.77 0.40
CA ASN A 94 -14.46 0.68 0.70
C ASN A 94 -13.95 -0.29 1.77
N THR A 95 -14.90 -0.92 2.46
CA THR A 95 -14.63 -1.93 3.48
C THR A 95 -14.18 -3.25 2.87
N GLY A 96 -13.48 -4.08 3.65
CA GLY A 96 -13.14 -5.45 3.29
C GLY A 96 -11.73 -5.65 2.72
N PHE A 97 -10.98 -4.59 2.40
CA PHE A 97 -9.58 -4.71 1.97
C PHE A 97 -8.73 -5.47 3.00
N GLU A 98 -7.93 -6.43 2.55
CA GLU A 98 -7.03 -7.21 3.39
C GLU A 98 -5.58 -6.99 2.99
N ILE A 99 -4.71 -6.80 3.97
CA ILE A 99 -3.26 -6.75 3.78
C ILE A 99 -2.60 -7.74 4.73
N PHE A 100 -1.62 -8.49 4.22
CA PHE A 100 -0.90 -9.51 4.98
C PHE A 100 0.50 -9.04 5.33
N THR A 101 1.22 -8.41 4.38
CA THR A 101 2.57 -7.94 4.62
C THR A 101 3.05 -6.90 3.59
N PHE A 102 4.14 -6.21 3.94
CA PHE A 102 4.98 -5.46 3.02
C PHE A 102 6.28 -6.23 2.78
N THR A 103 6.77 -6.24 1.54
CA THR A 103 8.11 -6.74 1.21
C THR A 103 8.93 -5.66 0.50
N PHE A 104 10.26 -5.74 0.63
CA PHE A 104 11.18 -4.68 0.19
C PHE A 104 12.30 -5.29 -0.67
N GLY A 105 12.73 -4.56 -1.70
CA GLY A 105 13.82 -4.93 -2.62
C GLY A 105 14.79 -3.79 -2.89
#